data_AF-A0A1G3WK60-F1
#
_entry.id   AF-A0A1G3WK60-F1
#
_cell.length_a   1.000
_cell.length_b   1.000
_cell.length_c   1.000
_cell.angle_alpha   90.00
_cell.angle_beta   90.00
_cell.angle_gamma   90.00
#
_symmetry.space_group_name_H-M   'P 1'
#
loop_
_entity.id
_entity.type
_entity.pdbx_description
1 polymer ?
#
loop_
_entity_poly.entity_id
_entity_poly.type
_entity_poly.pdbx_seq_one_letter_code
_entity_poly.pdbx_strand_id
1 'polypeptide(L)'
;MKPNFQAWKAKHAGLWQFVMFTLMSMITTVVDLGSFALFHFLVFAGLRDRPFAWWIIAYGVDDGGLGAFLAFALSFAISQTFNFFLQRKTTFKADNNVLWSGIMYAVMVIAVYLLQILVPSWILAPIAGVFGIAFGAILVKFVNMTLSMLIQFPMNKYVIMRTSIRKPATTDGAESPREGF
;
A
#
# COMPACT_ATOMS: atom_id res chain seq x y z
N MET A 1 -13.77 -11.84 32.67
CA MET A 1 -13.49 -10.45 32.23
C MET A 1 -12.48 -10.44 31.07
N LYS A 2 -12.92 -10.38 29.79
CA LYS A 2 -12.23 -9.59 28.72
C LYS A 2 -13.23 -9.11 27.64
N PRO A 3 -14.16 -8.17 27.94
CA PRO A 3 -15.02 -7.55 26.91
C PRO A 3 -14.42 -6.28 26.30
N ASN A 4 -13.36 -5.70 26.88
CA ASN A 4 -12.98 -4.31 26.58
C ASN A 4 -12.35 -4.09 25.20
N PHE A 5 -11.50 -5.00 24.71
CA PHE A 5 -10.79 -4.78 23.44
C PHE A 5 -11.66 -5.02 22.20
N GLN A 6 -12.56 -6.00 22.24
CA GLN A 6 -13.47 -6.26 21.12
C GLN A 6 -14.52 -5.15 20.99
N ALA A 7 -15.06 -4.66 22.11
CA ALA A 7 -15.95 -3.51 22.15
C ALA A 7 -15.26 -2.22 21.66
N TRP A 8 -14.00 -2.01 22.04
CA TRP A 8 -13.20 -0.87 21.57
C TRP A 8 -12.96 -0.92 20.05
N LYS A 9 -12.61 -2.09 19.49
CA LYS A 9 -12.43 -2.25 18.04
C LYS A 9 -13.72 -1.96 17.25
N ALA A 10 -14.88 -2.35 17.77
CA ALA A 10 -16.16 -2.06 17.14
C ALA A 10 -16.46 -0.54 17.14
N LYS A 11 -16.17 0.14 18.27
CA LYS A 11 -16.33 1.59 18.40
C LYS A 11 -15.36 2.40 17.52
N HIS A 12 -14.17 1.87 17.23
CA HIS A 12 -13.10 2.53 16.48
C HIS A 12 -12.66 1.74 15.23
N ALA A 13 -13.62 1.16 14.49
CA ALA A 13 -13.33 0.28 13.35
C ALA A 13 -12.40 0.92 12.30
N GLY A 14 -12.56 2.22 12.03
CA GLY A 14 -11.71 2.95 11.09
C GLY A 14 -10.25 3.09 11.56
N LEU A 15 -10.04 3.35 12.85
CA LEU A 15 -8.70 3.44 13.43
C LEU A 15 -8.04 2.07 13.47
N TRP A 16 -8.80 1.01 13.78
CA TRP A 16 -8.29 -0.35 13.74
C TRP A 16 -7.87 -0.78 12.33
N GLN A 17 -8.67 -0.44 11.31
CA GLN A 17 -8.30 -0.66 9.91
C GLN A 17 -7.02 0.09 9.53
N PHE A 18 -6.83 1.32 10.03
CA PHE A 18 -5.60 2.07 9.82
C PHE A 18 -4.38 1.39 10.45
N VAL A 19 -4.51 0.91 11.70
CA VAL A 19 -3.43 0.16 12.37
C VAL A 19 -3.10 -1.12 11.60
N MET A 20 -4.11 -1.89 11.20
CA MET A 20 -3.90 -3.10 10.39
C MET A 20 -3.30 -2.77 9.03
N PHE A 21 -3.75 -1.72 8.35
CA PHE A 21 -3.18 -1.25 7.09
C PHE A 21 -1.67 -0.99 7.23
N THR A 22 -1.27 -0.27 8.27
CA THR A 22 0.14 0.04 8.54
C THR A 22 0.93 -1.23 8.84
N LEU A 23 0.44 -2.10 9.72
CA LEU A 23 1.12 -3.35 10.08
C LEU A 23 1.29 -4.29 8.87
N MET A 24 0.23 -4.46 8.06
CA MET A 24 0.30 -5.27 6.85
C MET A 24 1.25 -4.65 5.83
N SER A 25 1.28 -3.32 5.73
CA SER A 25 2.22 -2.63 4.84
C SER A 25 3.68 -2.87 5.25
N MET A 26 4.00 -2.95 6.55
CA MET A 26 5.36 -3.31 6.99
C MET A 26 5.76 -4.73 6.57
N ILE A 27 4.83 -5.70 6.64
CA ILE A 27 5.09 -7.06 6.16
C ILE A 27 5.37 -7.04 4.66
N THR A 28 4.57 -6.29 3.91
CA THR A 28 4.78 -6.13 2.46
C THR A 28 6.13 -5.49 2.15
N THR A 29 6.59 -4.51 2.95
CA THR A 29 7.93 -3.93 2.80
C THR A 29 9.03 -4.99 2.95
N VAL A 30 8.89 -5.95 3.87
CA VAL A 30 9.86 -7.05 3.99
C VAL A 30 9.84 -7.94 2.74
N VAL A 31 8.67 -8.21 2.17
CA VAL A 31 8.53 -8.95 0.91
C VAL A 31 9.22 -8.22 -0.24
N ASP A 32 9.05 -6.90 -0.34
CA ASP A 32 9.74 -6.07 -1.33
C ASP A 32 11.25 -6.14 -1.18
N LEU A 33 11.77 -5.87 0.02
CA LEU A 33 13.21 -5.89 0.30
C LEU A 33 13.84 -7.26 0.04
N GLY A 34 13.17 -8.35 0.45
CA GLY A 34 13.64 -9.70 0.18
C GLY A 34 13.65 -10.03 -1.31
N SER A 35 12.60 -9.66 -2.03
CA SER A 35 12.51 -9.85 -3.49
C SER A 35 13.54 -9.01 -4.23
N PHE A 36 13.70 -7.75 -3.82
CA PHE A 36 14.70 -6.85 -4.37
C PHE A 36 16.10 -7.41 -4.20
N ALA A 37 16.46 -7.84 -2.99
CA ALA A 37 17.79 -8.41 -2.72
C ALA A 37 18.04 -9.67 -3.58
N LEU A 38 17.06 -10.57 -3.67
CA LEU A 38 17.15 -11.75 -4.54
C LEU A 38 17.43 -11.36 -6.00
N PHE A 39 16.62 -10.45 -6.56
CA PHE A 39 16.79 -10.06 -7.97
C PHE A 39 18.06 -9.26 -8.21
N HIS A 40 18.38 -8.33 -7.32
CA HIS A 40 19.51 -7.43 -7.47
C HIS A 40 20.83 -8.20 -7.37
N PHE A 41 21.00 -9.04 -6.34
CA PHE A 41 22.26 -9.74 -6.08
C PHE A 41 22.44 -11.06 -6.84
N LEU A 42 21.36 -11.73 -7.23
CA LEU A 42 21.46 -13.06 -7.86
C LEU A 42 20.99 -13.06 -9.31
N VAL A 43 19.80 -12.53 -9.60
CA VAL A 43 19.20 -12.67 -10.94
C VAL A 43 19.74 -11.67 -11.96
N PHE A 44 19.90 -10.41 -11.57
CA PHE A 44 20.31 -9.30 -12.45
C PHE A 44 21.71 -8.77 -12.13
N ALA A 45 22.52 -9.53 -11.39
CA ALA A 45 23.86 -9.12 -10.99
C ALA A 45 24.74 -8.73 -12.19
N GLY A 46 24.63 -9.45 -13.31
CA GLY A 46 25.40 -9.18 -14.54
C GLY A 46 24.92 -7.99 -15.37
N LEU A 47 23.86 -7.29 -14.96
CA LEU A 47 23.33 -6.11 -15.66
C LEU A 47 23.67 -4.79 -14.93
N ARG A 48 24.44 -4.85 -13.83
CA ARG A 48 24.75 -3.69 -12.99
C ARG A 48 25.67 -2.66 -13.65
N ASP A 49 26.58 -3.13 -14.50
CA ASP A 49 27.55 -2.26 -15.20
C ASP A 49 26.94 -1.50 -16.39
N ARG A 50 25.63 -1.67 -16.64
CA ARG A 50 24.92 -0.99 -17.71
C ARG A 50 24.11 0.16 -17.15
N PRO A 51 24.40 1.43 -17.49
CA PRO A 51 23.56 2.54 -17.07
C PRO A 51 22.17 2.43 -17.72
N PHE A 52 21.15 2.91 -17.02
CA PHE A 52 19.79 2.98 -17.54
C PHE A 52 19.16 4.34 -17.19
N ALA A 53 18.59 5.01 -18.19
CA ALA A 53 17.84 6.25 -17.98
C ALA A 53 16.63 6.29 -18.89
N TRP A 54 15.46 6.60 -18.33
CA TRP A 54 14.22 6.80 -19.04
C TRP A 54 13.32 7.83 -18.34
N TRP A 55 13.05 8.94 -19.03
CA TRP A 55 12.27 10.07 -18.52
C TRP A 55 12.80 10.62 -17.20
N ILE A 56 12.09 10.43 -16.08
CA ILE A 56 12.50 10.87 -14.74
C ILE A 56 13.24 9.78 -13.94
N ILE A 57 13.37 8.58 -14.51
CA ILE A 57 14.03 7.45 -13.88
C ILE A 57 15.46 7.36 -14.41
N ALA A 58 16.45 7.48 -13.54
CA ALA A 58 17.86 7.34 -13.89
C ALA A 58 18.59 6.48 -12.86
N TYR A 59 19.29 5.46 -13.35
CA TYR A 59 20.13 4.55 -12.58
C TYR A 59 21.54 4.59 -13.19
N GLY A 60 22.45 5.29 -12.52
CA GLY A 60 23.88 5.24 -12.84
C GLY A 60 24.47 3.86 -12.52
N VAL A 61 25.68 3.59 -13.00
CA VAL A 61 26.40 2.36 -12.62
C VAL A 61 26.65 2.34 -11.10
N ASP A 62 26.94 3.50 -10.51
CA ASP A 62 27.10 3.64 -9.05
C ASP A 62 25.80 3.37 -8.27
N ASP A 63 24.64 3.53 -8.90
CA ASP A 63 23.33 3.20 -8.36
C ASP A 63 22.89 1.75 -8.66
N GLY A 64 23.79 0.94 -9.24
CA GLY A 64 23.55 -0.45 -9.61
C GLY A 64 22.92 -0.66 -10.99
N GLY A 65 22.84 0.39 -11.81
CA GLY A 65 22.50 0.35 -13.23
C GLY A 65 21.16 -0.32 -13.58
N LEU A 66 21.10 -0.90 -14.77
CA LEU A 66 19.94 -1.59 -15.31
C LEU A 66 19.52 -2.76 -14.40
N GLY A 67 20.49 -3.45 -13.78
CA GLY A 67 20.22 -4.54 -12.84
C GLY A 67 19.43 -4.08 -11.60
N ALA A 68 19.78 -2.94 -11.01
CA ALA A 68 19.04 -2.36 -9.89
C ALA A 68 17.62 -1.92 -10.30
N PHE A 69 17.48 -1.28 -11.46
CA PHE A 69 16.17 -0.88 -11.98
C PHE A 69 15.24 -2.08 -12.17
N LEU A 70 15.70 -3.14 -12.85
CA LEU A 70 14.90 -4.34 -13.10
C LEU A 70 14.53 -5.07 -11.80
N ALA A 71 15.49 -5.15 -10.86
CA ALA A 71 15.24 -5.72 -9.54
C ALA A 71 14.16 -4.95 -8.79
N PHE A 72 14.24 -3.62 -8.78
CA PHE A 72 13.25 -2.74 -8.14
C PHE A 72 11.88 -2.88 -8.80
N ALA A 73 11.80 -2.82 -10.13
CA ALA A 73 10.52 -2.89 -10.84
C ALA A 73 9.79 -4.23 -10.58
N LEU A 74 10.53 -5.34 -10.60
CA LEU A 74 9.96 -6.66 -10.38
C LEU A 74 9.61 -6.90 -8.89
N SER A 75 10.48 -6.49 -7.96
CA SER A 75 10.19 -6.60 -6.53
C SER A 75 8.97 -5.77 -6.15
N PHE A 76 8.88 -4.55 -6.67
CA PHE A 76 7.76 -3.65 -6.45
C PHE A 76 6.46 -4.25 -6.99
N ALA A 77 6.46 -4.81 -8.21
CA ALA A 77 5.27 -5.45 -8.77
C ALA A 77 4.78 -6.64 -7.92
N ILE A 78 5.70 -7.50 -7.46
CA ILE A 78 5.38 -8.64 -6.59
C ILE A 78 4.85 -8.15 -5.24
N SER A 79 5.55 -7.20 -4.62
CA SER A 79 5.19 -6.58 -3.35
C SER A 79 3.78 -5.98 -3.39
N GLN A 80 3.48 -5.17 -4.40
CA GLN A 80 2.17 -4.52 -4.53
C GLN A 80 1.06 -5.53 -4.81
N THR A 81 1.33 -6.58 -5.59
CA THR A 81 0.38 -7.68 -5.80
C THR A 81 0.09 -8.42 -4.49
N PHE A 82 1.13 -8.74 -3.72
CA PHE A 82 0.98 -9.36 -2.41
C PHE A 82 0.21 -8.46 -1.43
N ASN A 83 0.54 -7.16 -1.41
CA ASN A 83 -0.13 -6.16 -0.58
C ASN A 83 -1.64 -6.14 -0.85
N PHE A 84 -2.03 -6.11 -2.13
CA PHE A 84 -3.43 -6.11 -2.53
C PHE A 84 -4.20 -7.28 -1.90
N PHE A 85 -3.71 -8.51 -2.07
CA PHE A 85 -4.39 -9.68 -1.53
C PHE A 85 -4.36 -9.74 0.00
N LEU A 86 -3.24 -9.38 0.62
CA LEU A 86 -3.10 -9.34 2.07
C LEU A 86 -4.07 -8.34 2.70
N GLN A 87 -4.12 -7.12 2.18
CA GLN A 87 -4.99 -6.07 2.69
C GLN A 87 -6.47 -6.38 2.43
N ARG A 88 -6.78 -6.91 1.26
CA ARG A 88 -8.12 -7.33 0.90
C ARG A 88 -8.66 -8.38 1.87
N LYS A 89 -7.84 -9.38 2.23
CA LYS A 89 -8.25 -10.49 3.11
C LYS A 89 -8.22 -10.13 4.59
N THR A 90 -7.20 -9.39 5.03
CA THR A 90 -6.94 -9.16 6.46
C THR A 90 -7.48 -7.81 6.94
N THR A 91 -7.06 -6.72 6.31
CA THR A 91 -7.36 -5.33 6.74
C THR A 91 -8.81 -4.95 6.46
N PHE A 92 -9.24 -5.09 5.20
CA PHE A 92 -10.52 -4.57 4.73
C PHE A 92 -11.60 -5.64 4.61
N LYS A 93 -11.22 -6.94 4.54
CA LYS A 93 -12.16 -8.07 4.39
C LYS A 93 -13.17 -7.81 3.27
N ALA A 94 -12.68 -7.39 2.11
CA ALA A 94 -13.54 -6.97 1.00
C ALA A 94 -14.07 -8.15 0.20
N ASP A 95 -15.32 -8.05 -0.23
CA ASP A 95 -16.08 -9.08 -0.95
C ASP A 95 -16.53 -8.63 -2.36
N ASN A 96 -16.19 -7.39 -2.75
CA ASN A 96 -16.47 -6.84 -4.09
C ASN A 96 -15.67 -7.53 -5.22
N ASN A 97 -15.91 -7.17 -6.49
CA ASN A 97 -15.22 -7.78 -7.64
C ASN A 97 -13.68 -7.63 -7.55
N VAL A 98 -12.97 -8.76 -7.49
CA VAL A 98 -11.51 -8.82 -7.35
C VAL A 98 -10.79 -8.18 -8.52
N LEU A 99 -11.23 -8.41 -9.76
CA LEU A 99 -10.59 -7.87 -10.96
C LEU A 99 -10.69 -6.34 -10.99
N TRP A 100 -11.89 -5.80 -10.76
CA TRP A 100 -12.09 -4.35 -10.74
C TRP A 100 -11.29 -3.69 -9.61
N SER A 101 -11.30 -4.27 -8.41
CA SER A 101 -10.47 -3.81 -7.31
C SER A 101 -8.98 -3.87 -7.65
N GLY A 102 -8.52 -4.93 -8.31
CA GLY A 102 -7.12 -5.09 -8.71
C GLY A 102 -6.68 -4.00 -9.70
N ILE A 103 -7.51 -3.70 -10.70
CA ILE A 103 -7.23 -2.62 -11.67
C ILE A 103 -7.15 -1.27 -10.97
N MET A 104 -8.14 -0.92 -10.14
CA MET A 104 -8.14 0.34 -9.40
C MET A 104 -6.96 0.45 -8.42
N TYR A 105 -6.56 -0.67 -7.82
CA TYR A 105 -5.38 -0.74 -6.98
C TYR A 105 -4.09 -0.48 -7.78
N ALA A 106 -3.92 -1.12 -8.92
CA ALA A 106 -2.76 -0.92 -9.79
C ALA A 106 -2.65 0.54 -10.25
N VAL A 107 -3.76 1.17 -10.66
CA VAL A 107 -3.80 2.58 -11.04
C VAL A 107 -3.36 3.47 -9.87
N MET A 108 -3.88 3.21 -8.67
CA MET A 108 -3.53 3.96 -7.47
C MET A 108 -2.04 3.82 -7.11
N VAL A 109 -1.49 2.60 -7.18
CA VAL A 109 -0.07 2.32 -6.93
C VAL A 109 0.83 3.06 -7.91
N ILE A 110 0.51 3.04 -9.21
CA ILE A 110 1.28 3.75 -10.24
C ILE A 110 1.21 5.26 -10.01
N ALA A 111 0.02 5.80 -9.74
CA ALA A 111 -0.16 7.23 -9.47
C ALA A 111 0.64 7.68 -8.23
N VAL A 112 0.57 6.92 -7.14
CA VAL A 112 1.34 7.20 -5.92
C VAL A 112 2.83 7.08 -6.17
N TYR A 113 3.29 6.09 -6.94
CA TYR A 113 4.69 5.96 -7.31
C TYR A 113 5.21 7.17 -8.10
N LEU A 114 4.45 7.63 -9.11
CA LEU A 114 4.81 8.82 -9.87
C LEU A 114 4.85 10.08 -8.99
N LEU A 115 3.87 10.24 -8.09
CA LEU A 115 3.89 11.32 -7.11
C LEU A 115 5.14 11.24 -6.21
N GLN A 116 5.54 10.04 -5.80
CA GLN A 116 6.74 9.87 -4.97
C GLN A 116 8.03 10.28 -5.66
N ILE A 117 8.11 10.15 -6.99
CA ILE A 117 9.28 10.63 -7.75
C ILE A 117 9.21 12.15 -7.94
N LEU A 118 8.01 12.69 -8.24
CA LEU A 118 7.85 14.09 -8.62
C LEU A 118 7.88 15.04 -7.42
N VAL A 119 7.28 14.67 -6.28
CA VAL A 119 7.17 15.56 -5.11
C VAL A 119 8.54 16.08 -4.63
N PRO A 120 9.57 15.22 -4.41
CA PRO A 120 10.89 15.70 -4.02
C PRO A 120 11.49 16.72 -4.97
N SER A 121 11.26 16.58 -6.29
CA SER A 121 11.77 17.52 -7.29
C SER A 121 11.20 18.94 -7.14
N TRP A 122 10.01 19.08 -6.53
CA TRP A 122 9.35 20.37 -6.33
C TRP A 122 9.68 21.01 -4.97
N ILE A 123 9.85 20.20 -3.93
CA ILE A 123 9.91 20.71 -2.55
C ILE A 123 11.29 20.61 -1.90
N LEU A 124 12.24 19.86 -2.49
CA LEU A 124 13.56 19.69 -1.89
C LEU A 124 14.36 21.00 -1.83
N ALA A 125 14.48 21.71 -2.95
CA ALA A 125 15.24 22.95 -3.02
C ALA A 125 14.78 24.02 -2.01
N PRO A 126 13.48 24.37 -1.91
CA PRO A 126 13.05 25.37 -0.94
C PRO A 126 13.21 24.91 0.51
N ILE A 127 12.96 23.64 0.84
CA ILE A 127 13.12 23.13 2.22
C ILE A 127 14.60 23.05 2.60
N ALA A 128 15.46 22.57 1.70
CA ALA A 128 16.91 22.54 1.91
C ALA A 128 17.51 23.94 2.04
N GLY A 129 16.95 24.94 1.37
CA GLY A 129 17.37 26.34 1.51
C GLY A 129 17.16 26.92 2.92
N VAL A 130 16.16 26.43 3.66
CA VAL A 130 15.85 26.90 5.03
C VAL A 130 16.56 26.06 6.09
N PHE A 131 16.61 24.74 5.90
CA PHE A 131 17.05 23.81 6.94
C PHE A 131 18.40 23.12 6.65
N GLY A 132 19.02 23.42 5.50
CA GLY A 132 20.19 22.69 5.00
C GLY A 132 19.83 21.38 4.31
N ILE A 133 20.71 20.93 3.41
CA ILE A 133 20.45 19.78 2.52
C ILE A 133 20.17 18.49 3.30
N ALA A 134 20.95 18.21 4.35
CA ALA A 134 20.81 16.97 5.12
C ALA A 134 19.44 16.87 5.83
N PHE A 135 19.05 17.91 6.57
CA PHE A 135 17.75 17.92 7.27
C PHE A 135 16.59 18.09 6.29
N GLY A 136 16.77 18.90 5.25
CA GLY A 136 15.76 19.10 4.20
C GLY A 136 15.40 17.81 3.48
N ALA A 137 16.39 16.98 3.12
CA ALA A 137 16.14 15.68 2.50
C ALA A 137 15.32 14.73 3.40
N ILE A 138 15.58 14.73 4.71
CA ILE A 138 14.82 13.95 5.69
C ILE A 138 13.37 14.44 5.76
N LEU A 139 13.15 15.75 5.89
CA LEU A 139 11.80 16.33 5.92
C LEU A 139 11.00 16.02 4.66
N VAL A 140 11.62 16.19 3.49
CA VAL A 140 11.00 15.89 2.20
C VAL A 140 10.60 14.42 2.12
N LYS A 141 11.47 13.51 2.59
CA LYS A 141 11.16 12.08 2.64
C LYS A 141 9.96 11.78 3.55
N PHE A 142 9.90 12.42 4.72
CA PHE A 142 8.75 12.28 5.63
C PHE A 142 7.45 12.79 4.99
N VAL A 143 7.48 13.95 4.33
CA VAL A 143 6.33 14.50 3.60
C VAL A 143 5.89 13.52 2.51
N ASN A 144 6.83 12.98 1.75
CA ASN A 144 6.54 12.06 0.65
C ASN A 144 5.91 10.74 1.12
N MET A 145 6.42 10.18 2.21
CA MET A 145 5.85 8.97 2.84
C MET A 145 4.45 9.24 3.42
N THR A 146 4.27 10.38 4.08
CA THR A 146 2.99 10.77 4.69
C THR A 146 1.92 10.99 3.61
N LEU A 147 2.25 11.70 2.53
CA LEU A 147 1.37 11.92 1.39
C LEU A 147 0.92 10.58 0.78
N SER A 148 1.87 9.67 0.56
CA SER A 148 1.57 8.34 0.03
C SER A 148 0.61 7.57 0.93
N MET A 149 0.79 7.62 2.25
CA MET A 149 -0.10 6.97 3.21
C MET A 149 -1.50 7.61 3.22
N LEU A 150 -1.57 8.95 3.20
CA LEU A 150 -2.82 9.71 3.18
C LEU A 150 -3.64 9.48 1.91
N ILE A 151 -3.02 9.07 0.80
CA ILE A 151 -3.72 8.67 -0.42
C ILE A 151 -4.11 7.19 -0.36
N GLN A 152 -3.16 6.31 -0.04
CA GLN A 152 -3.37 4.86 -0.10
C GLN A 152 -4.46 4.38 0.85
N PHE A 153 -4.48 4.86 2.10
CA PHE A 153 -5.46 4.38 3.07
C PHE A 153 -6.92 4.69 2.67
N PRO A 154 -7.31 5.95 2.38
CA PRO A 154 -8.68 6.24 1.99
C PRO A 154 -9.06 5.62 0.65
N MET A 155 -8.13 5.59 -0.33
CA MET A 155 -8.41 4.92 -1.61
C MET A 155 -8.70 3.44 -1.43
N ASN A 156 -7.89 2.74 -0.61
CA ASN A 156 -8.14 1.35 -0.31
C ASN A 156 -9.45 1.15 0.43
N LYS A 157 -9.72 1.97 1.45
CA LYS A 157 -10.90 1.86 2.30
C LYS A 157 -12.21 2.15 1.57
N TYR A 158 -12.28 3.25 0.82
CA TYR A 158 -13.54 3.79 0.31
C TYR A 158 -13.80 3.45 -1.15
N VAL A 159 -12.75 3.26 -1.96
CA VAL A 159 -12.89 3.05 -3.41
C VAL A 159 -12.62 1.60 -3.79
N ILE A 160 -11.46 1.05 -3.38
CA ILE A 160 -10.93 -0.21 -3.92
C ILE A 160 -11.51 -1.42 -3.18
N MET A 161 -11.48 -1.43 -1.85
CA MET A 161 -11.79 -2.59 -1.00
C MET A 161 -13.11 -2.40 -0.28
N ARG A 162 -14.20 -2.38 -1.05
CA ARG A 162 -15.56 -2.24 -0.52
C ARG A 162 -16.06 -3.56 0.04
N THR A 163 -16.68 -3.50 1.21
CA THR A 163 -17.40 -4.62 1.84
C THR A 163 -18.89 -4.37 1.68
N SER A 164 -19.65 -5.38 1.22
CA SER A 164 -21.10 -5.32 1.30
C SER A 164 -21.49 -5.31 2.78
N ILE A 165 -22.25 -4.30 3.22
CA ILE A 165 -22.90 -4.37 4.52
C ILE A 165 -23.82 -5.59 4.43
N ARG A 166 -23.56 -6.65 5.21
CA ARG A 166 -24.54 -7.72 5.37
C ARG A 166 -25.85 -7.05 5.76
N LYS A 167 -26.83 -7.08 4.83
CA LYS A 167 -28.22 -6.76 5.14
C LYS A 167 -28.54 -7.59 6.40
N PRO A 168 -29.02 -7.00 7.51
CA PRO A 168 -29.36 -7.78 8.68
C PRO A 168 -30.30 -8.88 8.20
N ALA A 169 -29.99 -10.13 8.57
CA ALA A 169 -30.83 -11.26 8.21
C ALA A 169 -32.25 -10.89 8.62
N THR A 170 -33.14 -10.82 7.64
CA THR A 170 -34.58 -10.77 7.90
C THR A 170 -34.88 -11.99 8.76
N THR A 171 -35.07 -11.76 10.06
CA THR A 171 -35.76 -12.67 10.96
C THR A 171 -37.21 -12.74 10.53
N ASP A 172 -37.48 -13.33 9.37
CA ASP A 172 -38.80 -13.84 8.99
C ASP A 172 -38.74 -15.34 9.19
N GLY A 173 -38.98 -15.76 10.43
CA GLY A 173 -38.95 -17.17 10.81
C GLY A 173 -39.31 -17.45 12.26
N ALA A 174 -39.94 -16.53 12.99
CA ALA A 174 -40.44 -16.77 14.34
C ALA A 174 -41.97 -16.60 14.37
N GLU A 175 -42.65 -17.75 14.28
CA GLU A 175 -43.95 -18.15 14.85
C GLU A 175 -45.10 -17.14 14.98
N SER A 176 -46.27 -17.56 14.46
CA SER A 176 -47.54 -17.40 15.17
C SER A 176 -48.19 -18.79 15.30
N PRO A 177 -48.45 -19.28 16.53
CA PRO A 177 -49.37 -20.38 16.76
C PRO A 177 -50.79 -19.85 16.62
N ARG A 178 -51.65 -20.56 15.88
CA ARG A 178 -53.09 -20.38 15.96
C ARG A 178 -53.75 -21.73 16.13
N GLU A 179 -54.18 -21.98 17.36
CA GLU A 179 -55.29 -22.86 17.68
C GLU A 179 -56.57 -22.42 16.93
N GLY A 180 -57.44 -23.39 16.65
CA GLY A 180 -58.86 -23.17 16.36
C GLY A 180 -59.30 -23.41 14.92
N PHE A 181 -59.58 -24.66 14.53
CA PHE A 181 -60.91 -25.28 14.49
C PHE A 181 -60.82 -26.70 13.92
#